data_AF-A0A1V5RHF1-F1
#
_entry.id   AF-A0A1V5RHF1-F1
#
_cell.length_a   1.000
_cell.length_b   1.000
_cell.length_c   1.000
_cell.angle_alpha   90.00
_cell.angle_beta   90.00
_cell.angle_gamma   90.00
#
_symmetry.space_group_name_H-M   'P 1'
#
loop_
_entity.id
_entity.type
_entity.pdbx_description
1 polymer ?
#
loop_
_entity_poly.entity_id
_entity_poly.type
_entity_poly.pdbx_seq_one_letter_code
_entity_poly.pdbx_strand_id
1 'polypeptide(L)'
;MLTVLKILMLLLVGGISILNRFYIGVGFYYLMILLLAAVALLYWRLAFHLSVKETGITDPIRLTCSSSKITEDELVKGRIVFTEDTFHFFTKEKGRVVEDLAIPLDRIMSLSTDSIVESKKALVIVTGDASYAFTLSKAIDGESCSV
;
A
#
# COMPACT_ATOMS: atom_id res chain seq x y z
N MET A 1 -1.09 -16.71 7.19
CA MET A 1 -2.15 -16.55 6.16
C MET A 1 -1.57 -16.15 4.79
N LEU A 2 -0.81 -15.05 4.68
CA LEU A 2 -0.22 -14.62 3.40
C LEU A 2 0.65 -15.69 2.72
N THR A 3 1.46 -16.45 3.46
CA THR A 3 2.26 -17.55 2.91
C THR A 3 1.40 -18.65 2.30
N VAL A 4 0.26 -18.97 2.91
CA VAL A 4 -0.69 -19.97 2.39
C VAL A 4 -1.28 -19.49 1.08
N LEU A 5 -1.66 -18.21 0.98
CA LEU A 5 -2.13 -17.63 -0.28
C LEU A 5 -1.05 -17.66 -1.36
N LYS A 6 0.22 -17.36 -1.04
CA LYS A 6 1.33 -17.46 -2.00
C LYS A 6 1.50 -18.88 -2.53
N ILE A 7 1.49 -19.87 -1.65
CA ILE A 7 1.60 -21.29 -2.04
C ILE A 7 0.40 -21.69 -2.91
N LEU A 8 -0.81 -21.28 -2.55
CA LEU A 8 -2.01 -21.56 -3.33
C LEU A 8 -1.96 -20.93 -4.73
N MET A 9 -1.48 -19.68 -4.85
CA MET A 9 -1.27 -19.04 -6.15
C MET A 9 -0.23 -19.79 -6.99
N LEU A 10 0.89 -20.21 -6.37
CA LEU A 10 1.93 -21.01 -7.05
C LEU A 10 1.37 -22.34 -7.57
N LEU A 11 0.57 -23.04 -6.77
CA LEU A 11 -0.08 -24.29 -7.18
C LEU A 11 -1.09 -24.05 -8.30
N LEU A 12 -1.88 -22.97 -8.25
CA LEU A 12 -2.83 -22.63 -9.30
C LEU A 12 -2.13 -22.26 -10.61
N VAL A 13 -1.07 -21.46 -10.55
CA VAL A 13 -0.27 -21.11 -11.73
C VAL A 13 0.37 -22.37 -12.32
N GLY A 14 1.04 -23.18 -11.49
CA GLY A 14 1.65 -24.44 -11.94
C GLY A 14 0.62 -25.40 -12.55
N GLY A 15 -0.56 -25.52 -11.90
CA GLY A 15 -1.66 -26.32 -12.40
C GLY A 15 -2.17 -25.83 -13.76
N ILE A 16 -2.43 -24.53 -13.92
CA ILE A 16 -2.88 -23.94 -15.19
C ILE A 16 -1.83 -24.10 -16.29
N SER A 17 -0.54 -23.99 -15.95
CA SER A 17 0.55 -24.14 -16.92
C SER A 17 0.78 -25.58 -17.39
N ILE A 18 0.54 -26.58 -16.54
CA ILE A 18 0.80 -28.00 -16.84
C ILE A 18 -0.45 -28.70 -17.39
N LEU A 19 -1.64 -28.39 -16.85
CA LEU A 19 -2.89 -29.05 -17.21
C LEU A 19 -3.51 -28.39 -18.45
N ASN A 20 -3.48 -29.11 -19.56
CA ASN A 20 -4.12 -28.66 -20.79
C ASN A 20 -5.66 -28.68 -20.64
N ARG A 21 -6.34 -27.67 -21.20
CA ARG A 21 -7.81 -27.52 -21.21
C ARG A 21 -8.57 -28.78 -21.68
N PHE A 22 -7.94 -29.58 -22.54
CA PHE A 22 -8.53 -30.81 -23.09
C PHE A 22 -8.50 -31.99 -22.12
N TYR A 23 -7.59 -31.99 -21.13
CA TYR A 23 -7.47 -33.06 -20.15
C TYR A 23 -8.41 -32.87 -18.95
N ILE A 24 -8.59 -31.63 -18.49
CA ILE A 24 -9.37 -31.31 -17.27
C ILE A 24 -10.78 -30.79 -17.57
N GLY A 25 -11.11 -30.61 -18.85
CA GLY A 25 -12.34 -29.98 -19.29
C GLY A 25 -12.26 -28.45 -19.27
N VAL A 26 -12.89 -27.84 -20.27
CA VAL A 26 -12.85 -26.40 -20.52
C VAL A 26 -13.38 -25.59 -19.34
N GLY A 27 -14.48 -26.04 -18.71
CA GLY A 27 -15.08 -25.35 -17.57
C GLY A 27 -14.17 -25.31 -16.34
N PHE A 28 -13.51 -26.42 -16.01
CA PHE A 28 -12.61 -26.49 -14.86
C PHE A 28 -11.37 -25.62 -15.06
N TYR A 29 -10.83 -25.58 -16.28
CA TYR A 29 -9.70 -24.74 -16.63
C TYR A 29 -10.00 -23.24 -16.40
N TYR A 30 -11.15 -22.75 -16.86
CA TYR A 30 -11.54 -21.36 -16.63
C TYR A 30 -11.90 -21.08 -15.16
N LEU A 31 -12.46 -22.07 -14.44
CA LEU A 31 -12.70 -21.96 -13.00
C LEU A 31 -11.37 -21.76 -12.24
N MET A 32 -10.30 -22.49 -12.60
CA MET A 32 -8.98 -22.31 -12.00
C MET A 32 -8.42 -20.90 -12.23
N ILE A 33 -8.60 -20.35 -13.43
CA ILE A 33 -8.19 -18.96 -13.73
C ILE A 33 -8.97 -17.96 -12.87
N LEU A 34 -10.29 -18.14 -12.76
CA LEU A 34 -11.14 -17.28 -11.94
C LEU A 34 -10.75 -17.38 -10.46
N LEU A 35 -10.46 -18.59 -9.98
CA LEU A 35 -9.98 -18.81 -8.62
C LEU A 35 -8.62 -18.15 -8.39
N LEU A 36 -7.69 -18.24 -9.35
CA LEU A 36 -6.41 -17.55 -9.27
C LEU A 36 -6.59 -16.03 -9.15
N ALA A 37 -7.49 -15.45 -9.95
CA ALA A 37 -7.83 -14.03 -9.85
C ALA A 37 -8.41 -13.67 -8.48
N ALA A 38 -9.31 -14.49 -7.93
CA ALA A 38 -9.89 -14.28 -6.62
C ALA A 38 -8.84 -14.35 -5.50
N VAL A 39 -7.93 -15.34 -5.55
CA VAL A 39 -6.83 -15.46 -4.58
C VAL A 39 -5.84 -14.30 -4.71
N ALA A 40 -5.55 -13.85 -5.94
CA ALA A 40 -4.70 -12.68 -6.18
C ALA A 40 -5.31 -11.40 -5.57
N LEU A 41 -6.62 -11.18 -5.79
CA LEU A 41 -7.35 -10.07 -5.19
C LEU A 41 -7.35 -10.14 -3.66
N LEU A 42 -7.56 -11.33 -3.10
CA LEU A 42 -7.52 -11.54 -1.66
C LEU A 42 -6.13 -11.28 -1.09
N TYR A 43 -5.08 -11.76 -1.76
CA TYR A 43 -3.70 -11.51 -1.40
C TYR A 43 -3.39 -10.00 -1.45
N TRP A 44 -3.78 -9.32 -2.52
CA TRP A 44 -3.63 -7.87 -2.65
C TRP A 44 -4.30 -7.12 -1.50
N ARG A 45 -5.55 -7.47 -1.19
CA ARG A 45 -6.34 -6.84 -0.12
C ARG A 45 -5.70 -7.06 1.26
N LEU A 46 -5.16 -8.25 1.51
CA LEU A 46 -4.55 -8.57 2.81
C LEU A 46 -3.14 -8.00 2.96
N ALA A 47 -2.34 -8.03 1.89
CA ALA A 47 -0.94 -7.64 1.93
C ALA A 47 -0.72 -6.13 1.79
N PHE A 48 -1.51 -5.44 0.95
CA PHE A 48 -1.21 -4.07 0.54
C PHE A 48 -2.31 -3.06 0.84
N HIS A 49 -3.57 -3.47 0.85
CA HIS A 49 -4.67 -2.54 1.09
C HIS A 49 -4.78 -2.21 2.59
N LEU A 50 -4.27 -1.06 3.04
CA LEU A 50 -4.63 -0.49 4.33
C LEU A 50 -5.99 0.20 4.25
N SER A 51 -6.88 -0.06 5.20
CA SER A 51 -8.07 0.77 5.39
C SER A 51 -7.82 1.79 6.49
N VAL A 52 -8.40 3.00 6.38
CA VAL A 52 -8.34 4.02 7.44
C VAL A 52 -8.95 3.49 8.74
N LYS A 53 -9.99 2.67 8.65
CA LYS A 53 -10.62 2.06 9.84
C LYS A 53 -9.69 1.14 10.63
N GLU A 54 -8.63 0.63 10.00
CA GLU A 54 -7.65 -0.25 10.65
C GLU A 54 -6.56 0.53 11.40
N THR A 55 -6.46 1.86 11.22
CA THR A 55 -5.42 2.67 11.88
C THR A 55 -5.79 3.04 13.32
N GLY A 56 -7.04 2.86 13.73
CA GLY A 56 -7.50 3.14 15.09
C GLY A 56 -7.52 4.62 15.47
N ILE A 57 -7.24 5.54 14.53
CA ILE A 57 -7.32 6.99 14.76
C ILE A 57 -8.79 7.37 14.96
N THR A 58 -9.07 7.95 16.13
CA THR A 58 -10.37 8.53 16.49
C THR A 58 -10.48 10.01 16.19
N ASP A 59 -9.34 10.68 15.97
CA ASP A 59 -9.26 12.11 15.71
C ASP A 59 -9.78 12.45 14.31
N PRO A 60 -10.31 13.67 14.10
CA PRO A 60 -10.80 14.09 12.80
C PRO A 60 -9.68 14.08 11.76
N ILE A 61 -9.84 13.23 10.75
CA ILE A 61 -8.87 13.06 9.67
C ILE A 61 -9.08 14.17 8.66
N ARG A 62 -8.04 14.96 8.41
CA ARG A 62 -8.07 16.01 7.39
C ARG A 62 -7.70 15.51 6.01
N LEU A 63 -6.75 14.57 5.94
CA LEU A 63 -6.29 14.02 4.68
C LEU A 63 -5.75 12.60 4.84
N THR A 64 -6.10 11.71 3.92
CA THR A 64 -5.56 10.35 3.86
C THR A 64 -5.08 10.05 2.44
N CYS A 65 -3.84 9.56 2.31
CA CYS A 65 -3.27 9.22 1.00
C CYS A 65 -2.50 7.90 1.05
N SER A 66 -2.61 7.09 0.00
CA SER A 66 -1.79 5.88 -0.13
C SER A 66 -0.42 6.27 -0.71
N SER A 67 0.65 5.99 0.05
CA SER A 67 2.00 6.45 -0.26
C SER A 67 3.02 5.40 0.14
N SER A 68 4.20 5.42 -0.49
CA SER A 68 5.33 4.62 -0.04
C SER A 68 6.41 5.49 0.56
N LYS A 69 6.84 5.18 1.78
CA LYS A 69 8.02 5.77 2.42
C LYS A 69 9.27 5.26 1.72
N ILE A 70 10.17 6.17 1.37
CA ILE A 70 11.47 5.87 0.79
C ILE A 70 12.43 5.70 1.96
N THR A 71 12.96 4.49 2.11
CA THR A 71 14.05 4.18 3.03
C THR A 71 15.32 3.97 2.20
N GLU A 72 16.50 3.97 2.82
CA GLU A 72 17.79 3.83 2.12
C GLU A 72 17.83 2.62 1.17
N ASP A 73 17.24 1.50 1.57
CA ASP A 73 17.29 0.25 0.79
C ASP A 73 15.98 -0.09 0.06
N GLU A 74 14.82 0.41 0.54
CA GLU A 74 13.51 -0.08 0.07
C GLU A 74 12.37 0.96 0.12
N LEU A 75 11.38 0.74 -0.77
CA LEU A 75 10.11 1.46 -0.77
C LEU A 75 9.08 0.72 0.11
N VAL A 76 8.79 1.27 1.28
CA VAL A 76 7.81 0.72 2.21
C VAL A 76 6.43 1.26 1.87
N LYS A 77 5.53 0.42 1.34
CA LYS A 77 4.15 0.80 1.04
C LYS A 77 3.35 1.01 2.33
N GLY A 78 2.63 2.12 2.40
CA GLY A 78 1.79 2.45 3.53
C GLY A 78 0.69 3.44 3.19
N ARG A 79 0.22 4.13 4.23
CA ARG A 79 -0.79 5.17 4.16
C ARG A 79 -0.39 6.31 5.05
N ILE A 80 -0.41 7.51 4.47
CA ILE A 80 -0.28 8.76 5.20
C ILE A 80 -1.66 9.17 5.68
N VAL A 81 -1.74 9.57 6.95
CA VAL A 81 -2.93 10.15 7.56
C VAL A 81 -2.52 11.45 8.24
N PHE A 82 -3.15 12.56 7.84
CA PHE A 82 -3.03 13.84 8.52
C PHE A 82 -4.26 14.02 9.42
N THR A 83 -4.01 14.20 10.72
CA THR A 83 -5.00 14.69 11.69
C THR A 83 -4.85 16.22 11.81
N GLU A 84 -5.48 16.84 12.82
CA GLU A 84 -5.36 18.28 13.03
C GLU A 84 -3.97 18.71 13.49
N ASP A 85 -3.30 17.87 14.28
CA ASP A 85 -2.05 18.24 14.96
C ASP A 85 -0.87 17.32 14.59
N THR A 86 -1.13 16.18 13.94
CA THR A 86 -0.13 15.13 13.72
C THR A 86 -0.19 14.53 12.31
N PHE A 87 1.01 14.28 11.77
CA PHE A 87 1.24 13.48 10.58
C PHE A 87 1.52 12.04 11.00
N HIS A 88 0.75 11.09 10.49
CA HIS A 88 0.94 9.67 10.75
C HIS A 88 1.25 8.92 9.46
N PHE A 89 2.17 7.97 9.53
CA PHE A 89 2.43 6.99 8.48
C PHE A 89 2.20 5.58 9.02
N PHE A 90 1.25 4.88 8.41
CA PHE A 90 0.91 3.50 8.74
C PHE A 90 1.41 2.56 7.66
N THR A 91 2.00 1.45 8.07
CA THR A 91 2.43 0.37 7.18
C THR A 91 1.74 -0.94 7.57
N LYS A 92 1.82 -1.95 6.69
CA LYS A 92 1.36 -3.30 6.99
C LYS A 92 2.55 -4.23 7.22
N GLU A 93 2.83 -4.53 8.47
CA GLU A 93 3.81 -5.55 8.84
C GLU A 93 3.12 -6.89 9.11
N LYS A 94 3.53 -7.93 8.37
CA LYS A 94 3.01 -9.31 8.55
C LYS A 94 1.47 -9.40 8.52
N GLY A 95 0.80 -8.47 7.82
CA GLY A 95 -0.66 -8.40 7.69
C GLY A 95 -1.38 -7.63 8.82
N ARG A 96 -0.65 -6.98 9.73
CA ARG A 96 -1.19 -6.08 10.75
C ARG A 96 -0.85 -4.64 10.39
N VAL A 97 -1.79 -3.72 10.62
CA VAL A 97 -1.52 -2.29 10.51
C VAL A 97 -0.70 -1.87 11.71
N VAL A 98 0.44 -1.22 11.45
CA VAL A 98 1.36 -0.69 12.46
C VAL A 98 1.60 0.77 12.13
N GLU A 99 1.61 1.62 13.14
CA GLU A 99 2.09 2.99 13.03
C GLU A 99 3.62 2.98 12.97
N ASP A 100 4.18 3.37 11.83
CA ASP A 100 5.63 3.41 11.62
C ASP A 100 6.21 4.78 11.97
N LEU A 101 5.43 5.85 11.81
CA LEU A 101 5.88 7.20 12.09
C LEU A 101 4.72 8.09 12.53
N ALA A 102 4.94 8.89 13.57
CA ALA A 102 4.05 9.97 14.00
C ALA A 102 4.89 11.23 14.21
N ILE A 103 4.61 12.29 13.44
CA ILE A 103 5.30 13.58 13.51
C ILE A 103 4.28 14.65 13.86
N PRO A 104 4.40 15.31 15.03
CA PRO A 104 3.64 16.51 15.35
C PRO A 104 3.90 17.62 14.32
N LEU A 105 2.85 18.29 13.84
CA LEU A 105 2.96 19.30 12.78
C LEU A 105 3.83 20.50 13.19
N ASP A 106 3.89 20.83 14.48
CA ASP A 106 4.75 21.85 15.08
C ASP A 106 6.25 21.52 14.96
N ARG A 107 6.61 20.25 14.77
CA ARG A 107 7.99 19.80 14.57
C ARG A 107 8.41 19.76 13.10
N ILE A 108 7.49 20.00 12.16
CA ILE A 108 7.81 20.04 10.73
C ILE A 108 8.41 21.41 10.41
N MET A 109 9.70 21.42 10.10
CA MET A 109 10.43 22.65 9.75
C MET A 109 10.22 23.02 8.29
N SER A 110 10.15 22.04 7.40
CA SER A 110 9.85 22.28 5.99
C SER A 110 9.14 21.10 5.34
N LEU A 111 8.29 21.44 4.38
CA LEU A 111 7.56 20.51 3.53
C LEU A 111 7.90 20.86 2.08
N SER A 112 8.58 19.96 1.37
CA SER A 112 8.91 20.17 -0.04
C SER A 112 8.38 19.03 -0.88
N THR A 113 8.05 19.33 -2.13
CA THR A 113 7.73 18.31 -3.13
C THR A 113 8.89 18.24 -4.09
N ASP A 114 9.65 17.14 -4.05
CA ASP A 114 10.78 16.93 -4.95
C ASP A 114 10.42 15.91 -6.04
N SER A 115 10.96 16.10 -7.24
CA SER A 115 10.76 15.17 -8.36
C SER A 115 11.81 14.07 -8.28
N ILE A 116 11.43 12.87 -7.82
CA ILE A 116 12.37 11.75 -7.69
C ILE A 116 12.53 10.99 -9.02
N VAL A 117 11.52 11.00 -9.87
CA VAL A 117 11.53 10.46 -11.24
C VAL A 117 10.62 11.35 -12.09
N GLU A 118 10.89 11.53 -13.39
CA GLU A 118 10.18 12.44 -14.34
C GLU A 118 8.63 12.43 -14.32
N SER A 119 7.99 11.48 -13.63
CA SER A 119 6.54 11.38 -13.47
C SER A 119 6.03 11.19 -12.02
N LYS A 120 6.91 11.12 -11.01
CA LYS A 120 6.54 10.89 -9.60
C LYS A 120 7.07 12.01 -8.71
N LYS A 121 6.14 12.75 -8.12
CA LYS A 121 6.43 13.70 -7.03
C LYS A 121 6.62 12.92 -5.74
N ALA A 122 7.58 13.34 -4.93
CA ALA A 122 7.75 12.87 -3.58
C ALA A 122 7.56 14.02 -2.60
N LEU A 123 6.86 13.74 -1.51
CA LEU A 123 6.74 14.62 -0.37
C LEU A 123 7.94 14.38 0.54
N VAL A 124 8.75 15.41 0.75
CA VAL A 124 9.86 15.39 1.69
C VAL A 124 9.47 16.24 2.90
N ILE A 125 9.52 15.63 4.07
CA ILE A 125 9.20 16.24 5.36
C ILE A 125 10.51 16.32 6.14
N VAL A 126 10.94 17.54 6.43
CA VAL A 126 12.14 17.78 7.24
C VAL A 126 11.71 18.20 8.64
N THR A 127 12.19 17.45 9.62
CA THR A 127 12.08 17.76 11.05
C THR A 127 13.45 18.21 11.57
N GLY A 128 13.52 18.73 12.79
CA GLY A 128 14.80 19.13 13.40
C GLY A 128 15.82 17.99 13.51
N ASP A 129 15.35 16.74 13.56
CA ASP A 129 16.19 15.56 13.82
C ASP A 129 16.42 14.68 12.58
N ALA A 130 15.49 14.72 11.60
CA ALA A 130 15.51 13.81 10.45
C ALA A 130 14.74 14.34 9.23
N SER A 131 15.07 13.81 8.05
CA SER A 131 14.34 14.02 6.80
C SER A 131 13.66 12.72 6.37
N TYR A 132 12.37 12.81 6.00
CA TYR A 132 11.57 11.68 5.56
C TYR A 132 11.02 11.93 4.16
N ALA A 133 11.19 10.97 3.25
CA ALA A 133 10.70 11.08 1.88
C ALA A 133 9.58 10.07 1.60
N PHE A 134 8.52 10.52 0.95
CA PHE A 134 7.33 9.73 0.64
C PHE A 134 6.94 9.90 -0.83
N THR A 135 6.75 8.80 -1.55
CA THR A 135 6.27 8.84 -2.94
C THR A 135 4.77 9.13 -2.99
N LEU A 136 4.36 10.11 -3.79
CA LEU A 136 2.95 10.38 -4.05
C LEU A 136 2.52 9.65 -5.32
N SER A 137 1.60 8.69 -5.16
CA SER A 137 1.03 7.94 -6.29
C SER A 137 -0.01 8.84 -6.97
N LYS A 138 0.44 9.61 -7.97
CA LYS A 138 -0.34 10.51 -8.85
C LYS A 138 -0.40 11.97 -8.39
N ALA A 139 -0.23 12.86 -9.36
CA ALA A 139 -0.19 14.30 -9.23
C ALA A 139 -1.35 14.83 -8.39
N ILE A 140 -1.05 15.85 -7.59
CA ILE A 140 -2.01 16.78 -7.01
C ILE A 140 -2.64 17.54 -8.20
N ASP A 141 -3.51 16.86 -8.95
CA ASP A 141 -4.40 17.41 -9.95
C ASP A 141 -5.77 16.75 -9.70
N GLY A 142 -6.49 17.36 -8.77
CA GLY A 142 -7.95 17.44 -8.83
C GLY A 142 -8.80 16.29 -8.30
N GLU A 143 -8.37 15.02 -8.27
CA GLU A 143 -9.29 13.94 -7.88
C GLU A 143 -8.68 12.81 -7.04
N SER A 144 -9.36 12.57 -5.91
CA SER A 144 -9.17 11.51 -4.90
C SER A 144 -8.11 11.74 -3.81
N CYS A 145 -8.10 12.94 -3.24
CA CYS A 145 -8.12 13.04 -1.77
C CYS A 145 -9.60 13.08 -1.37
N SER A 146 -10.14 11.96 -0.88
CA SER A 146 -11.46 11.99 -0.25
C SER A 146 -11.28 12.52 1.16
N VAL A 147 -12.01 13.61 1.45
CA VAL A 147 -12.32 14.06 2.81
C VAL A 147 -13.22 13.02 3.47
#